data_AF-A0A4R6U3X9-F1
#
_entry.id   AF-A0A4R6U3X9-F1
#
_cell.length_a   1.000
_cell.length_b   1.000
_cell.length_c   1.000
_cell.angle_alpha   90.00
_cell.angle_beta   90.00
_cell.angle_gamma   90.00
#
_symmetry.space_group_name_H-M   'P 1'
#
loop_
_entity.id
_entity.type
_entity.pdbx_description
1 polymer ?
#
loop_
_entity_poly.entity_id
_entity_poly.type
_entity_poly.pdbx_seq_one_letter_code
_entity_poly.pdbx_strand_id
1 'polypeptide(L)' 'MQAVSLRHRATFLENYLNPALDAGLIEMTQPDAPRSPTQKYRLTALGRQLLTAL' A
#
# COMPACT_ATOMS: atom_id res chain seq x y z
N MET A 1 9.93 0.98 1.80
CA MET A 1 10.32 0.42 3.11
C MET A 1 11.07 1.43 3.98
N GLN A 2 11.96 2.26 3.41
CA GLN A 2 12.66 3.33 4.16
C GLN A 2 11.71 4.28 4.91
N ALA A 3 10.61 4.70 4.28
CA ALA A 3 9.65 5.63 4.89
C ALA A 3 8.94 5.09 6.14
N VAL A 4 8.90 3.76 6.32
CA VAL A 4 8.33 3.10 7.50
C VAL A 4 9.40 2.43 8.35
N SER A 5 10.68 2.74 8.09
CA SER A 5 11.85 2.21 8.81
C SER A 5 11.93 0.68 8.88
N LEU A 6 11.33 -0.03 7.94
CA LEU A 6 11.39 -1.49 7.87
C LEU A 6 12.54 -1.97 6.97
N ARG A 7 13.21 -3.04 7.41
CA ARG A 7 14.26 -3.71 6.63
C ARG A 7 13.79 -5.01 5.99
N HIS A 8 12.81 -5.69 6.61
CA HIS A 8 12.31 -6.99 6.14
C HIS A 8 11.10 -6.83 5.22
N ARG A 9 11.22 -7.38 4.01
CA ARG A 9 10.17 -7.31 2.98
C ARG A 9 8.89 -8.05 3.40
N ALA A 10 9.01 -9.26 3.93
CA ALA A 10 7.85 -10.06 4.33
C ALA A 10 7.00 -9.32 5.36
N THR A 11 7.63 -8.78 6.41
CA THR A 11 6.99 -7.95 7.43
C THR A 11 6.29 -6.73 6.84
N PHE A 12 6.90 -6.03 5.88
CA PHE A 12 6.25 -4.91 5.21
C PHE A 12 5.00 -5.35 4.44
N LEU A 13 5.06 -6.48 3.75
CA LEU A 13 3.91 -7.00 3.00
C LEU A 13 2.76 -7.40 3.94
N GLU A 14 3.06 -8.22 4.94
CA GLU A 14 2.06 -8.82 5.82
C GLU A 14 1.44 -7.81 6.78
N ASN A 15 2.23 -6.88 7.32
CA ASN A 15 1.75 -6.00 8.39
C ASN A 15 1.35 -4.61 7.91
N TYR A 16 1.70 -4.21 6.68
CA TYR A 16 1.44 -2.86 6.18
C TYR A 16 0.75 -2.88 4.83
N LEU A 17 1.34 -3.52 3.83
CA LEU A 17 0.84 -3.42 2.46
C LEU A 17 -0.47 -4.18 2.26
N ASN A 18 -0.49 -5.48 2.60
CA ASN A 18 -1.67 -6.32 2.41
C ASN A 18 -2.85 -5.83 3.26
N PRO A 19 -2.70 -5.49 4.56
CA PRO A 19 -3.81 -4.97 5.34
C PRO A 19 -4.39 -3.67 4.77
N ALA A 20 -3.55 -2.77 4.23
CA ALA A 20 -4.01 -1.52 3.64
C ALA A 20 -4.71 -1.72 2.28
N LEU A 21 -4.31 -2.73 1.50
CA LEU A 21 -5.00 -3.17 0.30
C LEU A 21 -6.35 -3.81 0.64
N ASP A 22 -6.38 -4.72 1.60
CA ASP A 22 -7.58 -5.44 2.03
C ASP A 22 -8.63 -4.47 2.63
N ALA A 23 -8.16 -3.45 3.35
CA ALA A 23 -9.00 -2.37 3.86
C ALA A 23 -9.45 -1.35 2.79
N GLY A 24 -8.97 -1.48 1.55
CA GLY A 24 -9.32 -0.57 0.45
C GLY A 24 -8.79 0.86 0.62
N LEU A 25 -7.77 1.08 1.46
CA LEU A 25 -7.18 2.40 1.71
C LEU A 25 -6.20 2.80 0.61
N ILE A 26 -5.53 1.82 0.03
CA ILE A 26 -4.63 1.97 -1.11
C ILE A 26 -5.01 0.99 -2.22
N GLU A 27 -4.56 1.29 -3.43
CA GLU A 27 -4.74 0.44 -4.61
C GLU A 27 -3.46 0.36 -5.45
N MET A 28 -3.35 -0.69 -6.26
CA MET A 28 -2.26 -0.86 -7.23
C MET A 28 -2.41 0.11 -8.40
N THR A 29 -1.28 0.61 -8.91
CA THR A 29 -1.25 1.43 -10.13
C THR A 29 -1.26 0.59 -11.41
N GLN A 30 -0.80 -0.66 -11.34
CA GLN A 30 -0.81 -1.62 -12.45
C GLN A 30 -1.51 -2.93 -11.98
N PRO A 31 -2.85 -2.96 -11.86
CA PRO A 31 -3.57 -4.12 -11.35
C PRO A 31 -3.45 -5.35 -12.28
N ASP A 32 -3.37 -5.13 -13.59
CA ASP A 32 -3.23 -6.22 -14.58
C ASP A 32 -1.84 -6.87 -14.59
N ALA A 33 -0.85 -6.20 -13.99
CA ALA A 33 0.53 -6.67 -13.87
C ALA A 33 1.02 -6.55 -12.41
N PRO A 34 0.43 -7.31 -11.47
CA PRO A 34 0.66 -7.13 -10.03
C PRO A 34 2.12 -7.39 -9.60
N ARG A 35 2.85 -8.21 -10.38
CA ARG A 35 4.26 -8.54 -10.16
C ARG A 35 5.24 -7.66 -10.96
N SER A 36 4.76 -6.60 -11.61
CA SER A 36 5.61 -5.67 -12.37
C SER A 36 6.70 -5.07 -11.48
N PRO A 37 7.97 -4.98 -11.94
CA PRO A 37 9.05 -4.36 -11.16
C PRO A 37 8.82 -2.86 -10.93
N THR A 38 7.97 -2.22 -11.74
CA THR A 38 7.60 -0.81 -11.60
C THR A 38 6.25 -0.62 -10.88
N GLN A 39 5.70 -1.68 -10.28
CA GLN A 39 4.46 -1.60 -9.51
C GLN A 39 4.58 -0.56 -8.39
N LYS A 40 3.56 0.29 -8.28
CA LYS A 40 3.41 1.30 -7.23
C LYS A 40 2.00 1.24 -6.65
N TYR A 41 1.81 1.93 -5.53
CA TYR A 41 0.54 2.03 -4.81
C TYR A 41 0.15 3.50 -4.65
N ARG A 42 -1.15 3.79 -4.61
CA ARG A 42 -1.69 5.12 -4.35
C ARG A 42 -2.87 5.04 -3.40
N LEU A 43 -3.18 6.15 -2.70
CA LEU A 43 -4.39 6.23 -1.88
C LEU A 43 -5.65 6.11 -2.74
N THR A 44 -6.66 5.44 -2.22
CA THR A 44 -8.03 5.48 -2.74
C THR A 44 -8.75 6.74 -2.24
N ALA A 45 -10.02 6.91 -2.60
CA ALA A 45 -10.86 7.95 -2.01
C ALA A 45 -10.98 7.77 -0.48
N LEU A 46 -11.19 6.54 -0.02
CA LEU A 46 -11.27 6.20 1.40
C LEU A 46 -9.96 6.51 2.13
N GLY A 47 -8.83 6.11 1.56
CA GLY A 47 -7.52 6.41 2.15
C GLY A 47 -7.23 7.91 2.28
N ARG A 48 -7.66 8.72 1.29
CA ARG A 48 -7.56 10.18 1.37
C ARG A 48 -8.44 10.77 2.48
N GLN A 49 -9.66 10.27 2.64
CA GLN A 49 -10.57 10.71 3.69
C GLN A 49 -10.01 10.44 5.08
N LEU A 50 -9.44 9.25 5.29
CA LEU A 50 -8.80 8.90 6.56
C LEU A 50 -7.63 9.84 6.89
N LEU A 51 -6.81 10.18 5.90
CA LEU A 51 -5.68 11.08 6.10
C LEU A 51 -6.12 12.50 6.50
N THR A 52 -7.25 12.97 5.98
CA THR A 52 -7.81 14.28 6.35
C THR A 52 -8.57 14.28 7.68
N ALA A 53 -8.90 13.10 8.20
CA ALA A 53 -9.62 12.93 9.46
C ALA A 53 -8.68 12.79 10.68
N LEU A 54 -7.36 12.73 10.44
CA LEU A 54 -6.29 12.72 11.43
C LEU A 54 -5.70 14.13 11.60
#